data_AF-A0A0E0L2X8-F1
#
_entry.id   AF-A0A0E0L2X8-F1
#
_cell.length_a   1.000
_cell.length_b   1.000
_cell.length_c   1.000
_cell.angle_alpha   90.00
_cell.angle_beta   90.00
_cell.angle_gamma   90.00
#
_symmetry.space_group_name_H-M   'P 1'
#
loop_
_entity.id
_entity.type
_entity.pdbx_description
1 polymer ?
#
loop_
_entity_poly.entity_id
_entity_poly.type
_entity_poly.pdbx_seq_one_letter_code
_entity_poly.pdbx_strand_id
1 'polypeptide(L)'
;MVKFGENLPLNTVVIGKGSKMQLHQDMHTQQLSAAHLSSSSLPEYSGPICRPQPPRHPMEEVQAAVTAHLDQVSGLVQALSAELRRGIVPAADSLLAFVRAVDWTEPWLICLMAFHATLLLTAVGLRKNANFQLFMLFLAYSGVYLAEKINSYMAEHWKSIATRNYFDHAGVFVSVVWSGPLIFISMVIVVSSLIALCRLMVKWKRAELRHRAQLARAIM
;
A
#
# COMPACT_ATOMS: atom_id res chain seq x y z
N MET A 1 15.89 -34.86 46.28
CA MET A 1 16.99 -34.48 45.36
C MET A 1 16.40 -33.60 44.27
N VAL A 2 16.51 -32.28 44.42
CA VAL A 2 16.10 -31.28 43.42
C VAL A 2 17.26 -30.28 43.38
N LYS A 3 17.99 -30.23 42.25
CA LYS A 3 19.00 -29.20 42.01
C LYS A 3 18.38 -28.10 41.16
N PHE A 4 18.04 -27.00 41.84
CA PHE A 4 17.86 -25.67 41.27
C PHE A 4 19.22 -25.14 40.83
N GLY A 5 19.29 -24.61 39.61
CA GLY A 5 20.44 -23.90 39.08
C GLY A 5 19.99 -22.55 38.54
N GLU A 6 19.70 -21.61 39.43
CA GLU A 6 19.51 -20.20 39.11
C GLU A 6 20.80 -19.45 39.46
N ASN A 7 21.47 -18.90 38.45
CA ASN A 7 22.56 -17.94 38.61
C ASN A 7 22.44 -16.88 37.52
N LEU A 8 21.86 -15.71 37.85
CA LEU A 8 22.23 -14.44 37.25
C LEU A 8 21.75 -13.26 38.13
N PRO A 9 22.67 -12.47 38.71
CA PRO A 9 22.33 -11.14 39.19
C PRO A 9 23.18 -10.02 38.54
N LEU A 10 22.48 -8.90 38.31
CA LEU A 10 22.93 -7.49 38.25
C LEU A 10 24.11 -7.07 37.34
N ASN A 11 23.84 -6.16 36.39
CA ASN A 11 24.38 -4.79 36.46
C ASN A 11 23.75 -3.82 35.42
N THR A 12 23.00 -2.84 35.95
CA THR A 12 23.12 -1.39 35.74
C THR A 12 23.18 -0.81 34.31
N VAL A 13 22.09 -0.14 33.90
CA VAL A 13 22.14 0.97 32.92
C VAL A 13 21.39 2.18 33.49
N VAL A 14 22.16 3.22 33.80
CA VAL A 14 21.72 4.54 34.28
C VAL A 14 21.28 5.36 33.06
N ILE A 15 20.02 5.82 33.04
CA ILE A 15 19.53 6.80 32.06
C ILE A 15 19.66 8.20 32.66
N GLY A 16 20.67 8.95 32.22
CA GLY A 16 20.90 10.35 32.57
C GLY A 16 20.07 11.30 31.70
N LYS A 17 19.14 12.04 32.33
CA LYS A 17 18.58 13.29 31.81
C LYS A 17 19.51 14.43 32.24
N GLY A 18 20.19 15.09 31.30
CA GLY A 18 20.94 16.30 31.60
C GLY A 18 21.87 16.76 30.48
N SER A 19 22.00 18.08 30.33
CA SER A 19 23.03 18.76 29.56
C SER A 19 22.88 18.84 28.04
N LYS A 20 21.71 19.32 27.62
CA LYS A 20 21.54 20.19 26.42
C LYS A 20 22.31 21.53 26.51
N MET A 21 23.22 21.68 27.46
CA MET A 21 23.86 22.94 27.86
C MET A 21 25.37 22.98 27.50
N GLN A 22 25.97 21.89 27.02
CA GLN A 22 27.37 21.88 26.58
C GLN A 22 27.58 22.15 25.08
N LEU A 23 26.62 21.82 24.21
CA LEU A 23 26.84 21.97 22.75
C LEU A 23 26.84 23.43 22.28
N HIS A 24 26.16 24.33 23.01
CA HIS A 24 26.04 25.75 22.63
C HIS A 24 27.26 26.59 23.07
N GLN A 25 28.09 26.08 23.99
CA GLN A 25 29.27 26.79 24.50
C GLN A 25 30.53 26.51 23.65
N ASP A 26 30.65 25.32 23.04
CA ASP A 26 31.81 24.96 22.21
C ASP A 26 31.80 25.62 20.82
N MET A 27 30.63 26.06 20.33
CA MET A 27 30.51 26.67 19.01
C MET A 27 31.07 28.11 18.95
N HIS A 28 31.01 28.86 20.06
CA HIS A 28 31.49 30.25 20.10
C HIS A 28 33.01 30.37 20.26
N THR A 29 33.68 29.35 20.82
CA THR A 29 35.12 29.41 21.10
C THR A 29 35.97 28.94 19.92
N GLN A 30 35.41 28.16 18.98
CA GLN A 30 36.12 27.71 17.78
C GLN A 30 36.10 28.75 16.64
N GLN A 31 35.13 29.67 16.60
CA GLN A 31 35.11 30.76 15.61
C GLN A 31 36.11 31.89 15.89
N LEU A 32 36.49 32.13 17.15
CA LEU A 32 37.40 33.23 17.52
C LEU A 32 38.89 32.89 17.32
N SER A 33 39.26 31.62 17.22
CA SER A 33 40.67 31.20 17.05
C SER A 33 41.11 31.15 15.57
N ALA A 34 40.19 31.00 14.62
CA ALA A 34 40.51 30.93 13.19
C ALA A 34 40.63 32.30 12.50
N ALA A 35 40.10 33.37 13.09
CA ALA A 35 40.08 34.71 12.49
C ALA A 35 41.41 35.49 12.66
N HIS A 36 42.35 35.02 13.49
CA HIS A 36 43.48 35.85 13.95
C HIS A 36 44.88 35.38 13.50
N LEU A 37 44.99 34.37 12.62
CA LEU A 37 46.29 33.77 12.24
C LEU A 37 46.53 33.60 10.74
N SER A 38 45.74 34.23 9.87
CA SER A 38 46.00 34.21 8.41
C SER A 38 45.86 35.59 7.76
N SER A 39 46.45 36.62 8.37
CA SER A 39 46.58 37.99 7.83
C SER A 39 48.03 38.38 7.52
N SER A 40 48.90 37.42 7.21
CA SER A 40 50.31 37.71 6.90
C SER A 40 50.93 36.64 6.02
N SER A 41 50.67 36.73 4.71
CA SER A 41 51.57 36.38 3.58
C SER A 41 50.72 36.09 2.34
N LEU A 42 50.85 36.94 1.33
CA LEU A 42 50.29 36.75 -0.02
C LEU A 42 51.20 35.82 -0.82
N PRO A 43 50.68 34.71 -1.37
CA PRO A 43 51.16 34.18 -2.63
C PRO A 43 50.12 34.42 -3.74
N GLU A 44 50.64 34.76 -4.91
CA GLU A 44 49.94 35.10 -6.14
C GLU A 44 48.85 34.08 -6.52
N TYR A 45 47.60 34.53 -6.56
CA TYR A 45 46.42 33.74 -6.94
C TYR A 45 46.43 33.49 -8.46
N SER A 46 46.81 32.29 -8.88
CA SER A 46 46.45 31.73 -10.20
C SER A 46 45.35 30.68 -10.02
N GLY A 47 44.13 31.13 -9.74
CA GLY A 47 42.95 30.27 -9.80
C GLY A 47 42.54 29.99 -11.25
N PRO A 48 41.87 28.86 -11.53
CA PRO A 48 41.28 28.62 -12.84
C PRO A 48 40.29 29.74 -13.16
N ILE A 49 40.39 30.31 -14.36
CA ILE A 49 39.44 31.27 -14.91
C ILE A 49 38.05 30.62 -14.84
N CYS A 50 37.21 31.09 -13.90
CA CYS A 50 35.79 30.79 -13.92
C CYS A 50 35.24 31.50 -15.15
N ARG A 51 35.18 30.81 -16.30
CA ARG A 51 34.39 31.29 -17.43
C ARG A 51 32.97 31.49 -16.91
N PRO A 52 32.30 32.61 -17.25
CA PRO A 52 30.86 32.68 -17.11
C PRO A 52 30.27 31.47 -17.84
N GLN A 53 29.55 30.60 -17.14
CA GLN A 53 28.68 29.63 -17.80
C GLN A 53 27.75 30.43 -18.72
N PRO A 54 27.61 30.06 -20.00
CA PRO A 54 26.66 30.73 -20.88
C PRO A 54 25.25 30.61 -20.25
N PRO A 55 24.33 31.55 -20.54
CA PRO A 55 23.03 31.56 -19.91
C PRO A 55 22.30 30.25 -20.26
N ARG A 56 22.22 29.33 -19.29
CA ARG A 56 21.42 28.11 -19.46
C ARG A 56 19.97 28.55 -19.55
N HIS A 57 19.30 28.13 -20.61
CA HIS A 57 17.89 28.44 -20.79
C HIS A 57 17.12 27.88 -19.58
N PRO A 58 16.19 28.63 -18.96
CA PRO A 58 15.48 28.21 -17.75
C PRO A 58 14.77 26.85 -17.87
N MET A 59 14.43 26.42 -19.09
CA MET A 59 13.87 25.10 -19.36
C MET A 59 14.84 23.94 -19.08
N GLU A 60 16.16 24.13 -19.22
CA GLU A 60 17.16 23.10 -18.95
C GLU A 60 17.34 22.84 -17.44
N GLU A 61 17.29 23.89 -16.62
CA GLU A 61 17.32 23.75 -15.15
C GLU A 61 16.05 23.07 -14.63
N VAL A 62 14.89 23.45 -15.17
CA VAL A 62 13.61 22.82 -14.83
C VAL A 62 13.60 21.35 -15.25
N GLN A 63 14.09 21.03 -16.45
CA GLN A 63 14.18 19.65 -16.92
C GLN A 63 15.13 18.82 -16.07
N ALA A 64 16.30 19.37 -15.70
CA ALA A 64 17.26 18.71 -14.82
C ALA A 64 16.68 18.46 -13.41
N ALA A 65 15.97 19.44 -12.84
CA ALA A 65 15.29 19.31 -11.56
C ALA A 65 14.16 18.27 -11.60
N VAL A 66 13.38 18.24 -12.69
CA VAL A 66 12.33 17.22 -12.90
C VAL A 66 12.93 15.82 -13.03
N THR A 67 14.01 15.64 -13.79
CA THR A 67 14.67 14.33 -13.90
C THR A 67 15.26 13.87 -12.58
N ALA A 68 15.87 14.77 -11.81
CA ALA A 68 16.39 14.44 -10.47
C ALA A 68 15.26 14.00 -9.51
N HIS A 69 14.10 14.66 -9.57
CA HIS A 69 12.94 14.29 -8.78
C HIS A 69 12.33 12.94 -9.24
N LEU A 70 12.29 12.68 -10.55
CA LEU A 70 11.85 11.39 -11.09
C LEU A 70 12.74 10.24 -10.60
N ASP A 71 14.05 10.43 -10.57
CA ASP A 71 15.00 9.43 -10.06
C ASP A 71 14.79 9.17 -8.57
N GLN A 72 14.59 10.21 -7.76
CA GLN A 72 14.28 10.06 -6.34
C GLN A 72 12.99 9.28 -6.11
N VAL A 73 11.92 9.60 -6.86
CA VAL A 73 10.65 8.86 -6.79
C VAL A 73 10.84 7.42 -7.26
N SER A 74 11.64 7.18 -8.29
CA SER A 74 11.90 5.84 -8.82
C SER A 74 12.58 4.94 -7.78
N GLY A 75 13.56 5.46 -7.04
CA GLY A 75 14.25 4.72 -5.98
C GLY A 75 13.32 4.33 -4.84
N LEU A 76 12.41 5.24 -4.44
CA LEU A 76 11.39 4.94 -3.42
C LEU A 76 10.38 3.89 -3.90
N VAL A 77 9.91 4.01 -5.14
CA VAL A 77 9.00 3.02 -5.75
C VAL A 77 9.67 1.67 -5.87
N GLN A 78 10.95 1.62 -6.24
CA GLN A 78 11.74 0.39 -6.33
C GLN A 78 11.97 -0.23 -4.96
N ALA A 79 12.33 0.56 -3.96
CA ALA A 79 12.50 0.08 -2.59
C ALA A 79 11.19 -0.48 -2.03
N LEU A 80 10.07 0.24 -2.20
CA LEU A 80 8.76 -0.22 -1.78
C LEU A 80 8.34 -1.48 -2.54
N SER A 81 8.58 -1.53 -3.86
CA SER A 81 8.28 -2.71 -4.69
C SER A 81 9.11 -3.92 -4.27
N ALA A 82 10.40 -3.73 -3.95
CA ALA A 82 11.28 -4.78 -3.49
C ALA A 82 10.81 -5.34 -2.14
N GLU A 83 10.48 -4.48 -1.19
CA GLU A 83 10.01 -4.90 0.13
C GLU A 83 8.66 -5.62 0.05
N LEU A 84 7.75 -5.09 -0.78
CA LEU A 84 6.45 -5.72 -1.04
C LEU A 84 6.62 -7.08 -1.71
N ARG A 85 7.49 -7.20 -2.72
CA ARG A 85 7.77 -8.48 -3.40
C ARG A 85 8.39 -9.49 -2.45
N ARG A 86 9.31 -9.05 -1.58
CA ARG A 86 9.99 -9.92 -0.60
C ARG A 86 9.01 -10.54 0.39
N GLY A 87 7.96 -9.81 0.78
CA GLY A 87 6.90 -10.33 1.67
C GLY A 87 5.82 -11.15 0.95
N ILE A 88 5.34 -10.66 -0.20
CA ILE A 88 4.18 -11.27 -0.89
C ILE A 88 4.55 -12.57 -1.59
N VAL A 89 5.70 -12.63 -2.28
CA VAL A 89 6.05 -13.79 -3.11
C VAL A 89 6.10 -15.09 -2.29
N PRO A 90 6.83 -15.17 -1.16
CA PRO A 90 6.89 -16.42 -0.38
C PRO A 90 5.55 -16.82 0.23
N ALA A 91 4.74 -15.84 0.66
CA ALA A 91 3.42 -16.09 1.20
C ALA A 91 2.46 -16.62 0.11
N ALA A 92 2.46 -15.99 -1.06
CA ALA A 92 1.68 -16.43 -2.20
C ALA A 92 2.10 -17.82 -2.68
N ASP A 93 3.40 -18.12 -2.71
CA ASP A 93 3.92 -19.45 -3.08
C ASP A 93 3.45 -20.54 -2.10
N SER A 94 3.43 -20.24 -0.80
CA SER A 94 2.93 -21.16 0.23
C SER A 94 1.44 -21.45 0.08
N LEU A 95 0.64 -20.40 -0.16
CA LEU A 95 -0.79 -20.55 -0.41
C LEU A 95 -1.05 -21.28 -1.73
N LEU A 96 -0.27 -21.00 -2.78
CA LEU A 96 -0.40 -21.66 -4.07
C LEU A 96 -0.04 -23.14 -3.98
N ALA A 97 1.00 -23.49 -3.21
CA ALA A 97 1.35 -24.88 -2.95
C ALA A 97 0.22 -25.62 -2.21
N PHE A 98 -0.39 -24.98 -1.21
CA PHE A 98 -1.57 -25.51 -0.52
C PHE A 98 -2.76 -25.69 -1.47
N VAL A 99 -3.09 -24.66 -2.26
CA VAL A 99 -4.16 -24.70 -3.29
C VAL A 99 -3.92 -25.81 -4.30
N ARG A 100 -2.68 -26.02 -4.75
CA ARG A 100 -2.36 -27.10 -5.70
C ARG A 100 -2.51 -28.49 -5.08
N ALA A 101 -2.27 -28.61 -3.78
CA ALA A 101 -2.46 -29.87 -3.06
C ALA A 101 -3.94 -30.21 -2.81
N VAL A 102 -4.84 -29.22 -2.90
CA VAL A 102 -6.29 -29.42 -2.82
C VAL A 102 -6.79 -30.13 -4.08
N ASP A 103 -7.67 -31.11 -3.91
CA ASP A 103 -8.30 -31.83 -5.03
C ASP A 103 -9.43 -31.01 -5.65
N TRP A 104 -9.16 -30.36 -6.78
CA TRP A 104 -10.12 -29.54 -7.55
C TRP A 104 -11.20 -30.34 -8.29
N THR A 105 -11.17 -31.66 -8.19
CA THR A 105 -12.14 -32.57 -8.83
C THR A 105 -13.40 -32.77 -7.99
N GLU A 106 -13.41 -32.28 -6.74
CA GLU A 106 -14.58 -32.38 -5.86
C GLU A 106 -15.75 -31.56 -6.42
N PRO A 107 -16.95 -32.16 -6.57
CA PRO A 107 -18.08 -31.53 -7.28
C PRO A 107 -18.56 -30.23 -6.62
N TRP A 108 -18.50 -30.14 -5.29
CA TRP A 108 -18.88 -28.93 -4.56
C TRP A 108 -17.90 -27.77 -4.84
N LEU A 109 -16.61 -28.06 -5.00
CA LEU A 109 -15.57 -27.07 -5.29
C LEU A 109 -15.68 -26.58 -6.73
N ILE A 110 -15.99 -27.47 -7.68
CA ILE A 110 -16.29 -27.09 -9.06
C ILE A 110 -17.52 -26.18 -9.13
N CYS A 111 -18.59 -26.52 -8.38
CA CYS A 111 -19.77 -25.68 -8.27
C CYS A 111 -19.42 -24.30 -7.71
N LEU A 112 -18.55 -24.24 -6.70
CA LEU A 112 -18.06 -22.99 -6.12
C LEU A 112 -17.26 -22.16 -7.14
N MET A 113 -16.38 -22.77 -7.92
CA MET A 113 -15.63 -22.07 -8.97
C MET A 113 -16.54 -21.55 -10.08
N ALA A 114 -17.54 -22.34 -10.49
CA ALA A 114 -18.56 -21.91 -11.44
C ALA A 114 -19.37 -20.73 -10.90
N PHE A 115 -19.75 -20.77 -9.62
CA PHE A 115 -20.42 -19.64 -8.95
C PHE A 115 -19.58 -18.36 -9.05
N HIS A 116 -18.29 -18.40 -8.71
CA HIS A 116 -17.41 -17.23 -8.85
C HIS A 116 -17.30 -16.75 -10.31
N ALA A 117 -17.20 -17.65 -11.28
CA ALA A 117 -17.16 -17.29 -12.69
C ALA A 117 -18.46 -16.60 -13.14
N THR A 118 -19.62 -17.11 -12.70
CA THR A 118 -20.92 -16.45 -12.98
C THR A 118 -21.03 -15.09 -12.30
N LEU A 119 -20.51 -14.95 -11.08
CA LEU A 119 -20.50 -13.69 -10.36
C LEU A 119 -19.63 -12.65 -11.08
N LEU A 120 -18.45 -13.07 -11.55
CA LEU A 120 -17.55 -12.24 -12.35
C LEU A 120 -18.19 -11.86 -13.70
N LEU A 121 -18.78 -12.81 -14.41
CA LEU A 121 -19.44 -12.56 -15.69
C LEU A 121 -20.60 -11.55 -15.52
N THR A 122 -21.38 -11.71 -14.45
CA THR A 122 -22.48 -10.80 -14.13
C THR A 122 -21.94 -9.42 -13.73
N ALA A 123 -20.84 -9.35 -12.96
CA ALA A 123 -20.20 -8.09 -12.58
C ALA A 123 -19.73 -7.29 -13.81
N VAL A 124 -19.18 -7.97 -14.82
CA VAL A 124 -18.76 -7.36 -16.09
C VAL A 124 -19.98 -7.00 -16.96
N GLY A 125 -20.96 -7.90 -17.06
CA GLY A 125 -22.16 -7.72 -17.88
C GLY A 125 -23.05 -6.58 -17.38
N LEU A 126 -23.23 -6.45 -16.07
CA LEU A 126 -24.11 -5.45 -15.46
C LEU A 126 -23.39 -4.15 -15.07
N ARG A 127 -22.20 -3.90 -15.63
CA ARG A 127 -21.43 -2.65 -15.43
C ARG A 127 -22.15 -1.35 -15.79
N LYS A 128 -23.26 -1.45 -16.54
CA LYS A 128 -24.09 -0.29 -16.91
C LYS A 128 -25.04 0.12 -15.78
N ASN A 129 -25.40 -0.80 -14.89
CA ASN A 129 -26.40 -0.60 -13.84
C ASN A 129 -25.71 -0.41 -12.48
N ALA A 130 -25.53 0.85 -12.07
CA ALA A 130 -24.85 1.18 -10.81
C ALA A 130 -25.51 0.53 -9.58
N ASN A 131 -26.85 0.48 -9.54
CA ASN A 131 -27.58 -0.15 -8.44
C ASN A 131 -27.25 -1.64 -8.29
N PHE A 132 -27.17 -2.36 -9.41
CA PHE A 132 -26.86 -3.79 -9.39
C PHE A 132 -25.39 -4.04 -9.04
N GLN A 133 -24.47 -3.19 -9.52
CA GLN A 133 -23.07 -3.25 -9.10
C GLN A 133 -22.91 -3.05 -7.59
N LEU A 134 -23.63 -2.08 -7.01
CA LEU A 134 -23.62 -1.85 -5.57
C LEU A 134 -24.18 -3.05 -4.79
N PHE A 135 -25.28 -3.64 -5.28
CA PHE A 135 -25.86 -4.84 -4.68
C PHE A 135 -24.88 -6.02 -4.71
N MET A 136 -24.26 -6.31 -5.87
CA MET A 136 -23.24 -7.36 -5.98
C MET A 136 -22.04 -7.09 -5.09
N LEU A 137 -21.61 -5.84 -4.97
CA LEU A 137 -20.51 -5.44 -4.10
C LEU A 137 -20.86 -5.74 -2.64
N PHE A 138 -22.05 -5.34 -2.19
CA PHE A 138 -22.53 -5.63 -0.84
C PHE A 138 -22.65 -7.14 -0.58
N LEU A 139 -23.13 -7.90 -1.56
CA LEU A 139 -23.22 -9.36 -1.48
C LEU A 139 -21.83 -10.01 -1.37
N ALA A 140 -20.85 -9.54 -2.15
CA ALA A 140 -19.48 -10.03 -2.09
C ALA A 140 -18.81 -9.74 -0.74
N TYR A 141 -18.95 -8.51 -0.22
CA TYR A 141 -18.43 -8.17 1.12
C TYR A 141 -19.12 -8.95 2.22
N SER A 142 -20.44 -9.11 2.14
CA SER A 142 -21.19 -9.94 3.10
C SER A 142 -20.69 -11.39 3.07
N GLY A 143 -20.42 -11.92 1.88
CA GLY A 143 -19.83 -13.25 1.71
C GLY A 143 -18.47 -13.38 2.39
N VAL A 144 -17.57 -12.40 2.22
CA VAL A 144 -16.27 -12.37 2.89
C VAL A 144 -16.42 -12.27 4.41
N TYR A 145 -17.36 -11.46 4.90
CA TYR A 145 -17.63 -11.34 6.34
C TYR A 145 -18.17 -12.64 6.95
N LEU A 146 -18.99 -13.38 6.21
CA LEU A 146 -19.52 -14.68 6.64
C LEU A 146 -18.50 -15.82 6.49
N ALA A 147 -17.34 -15.59 5.89
CA ALA A 147 -16.35 -16.64 5.61
C ALA A 147 -15.99 -17.46 6.86
N GLU A 148 -15.78 -16.82 8.01
CA GLU A 148 -15.47 -17.50 9.27
C GLU A 148 -16.62 -18.37 9.76
N LYS A 149 -17.86 -17.87 9.70
CA LYS A 149 -19.05 -18.64 10.09
C LYS A 149 -19.29 -19.83 9.17
N ILE A 150 -19.10 -19.63 7.87
CA ILE A 150 -19.19 -20.70 6.87
C ILE A 150 -18.11 -21.75 7.14
N ASN A 151 -16.88 -21.33 7.42
CA ASN A 151 -15.77 -22.23 7.74
C ASN A 151 -16.09 -23.11 8.96
N SER A 152 -16.56 -22.54 10.07
CA SER A 152 -16.92 -23.31 11.27
C SER A 152 -18.07 -24.27 10.99
N TYR A 153 -19.11 -23.82 10.28
CA TYR A 153 -20.25 -24.66 9.93
C TYR A 153 -19.86 -25.86 9.04
N MET A 154 -19.02 -25.61 8.03
CA MET A 154 -18.50 -26.65 7.15
C MET A 154 -17.52 -27.58 7.87
N ALA A 155 -16.74 -27.06 8.82
CA ALA A 155 -15.86 -27.85 9.67
C ALA A 155 -16.63 -28.83 10.57
N GLU A 156 -17.83 -28.48 11.02
CA GLU A 156 -18.69 -29.40 11.78
C GLU A 156 -19.31 -30.49 10.89
N HIS A 157 -19.66 -30.15 9.65
CA HIS A 157 -20.37 -31.03 8.71
C HIS A 157 -19.48 -31.61 7.60
N TRP A 158 -18.16 -31.59 7.77
CA TRP A 158 -17.20 -31.89 6.71
C TRP A 158 -17.44 -33.24 6.04
N LYS A 159 -17.84 -34.27 6.81
CA LYS A 159 -18.09 -35.64 6.30
C LYS A 159 -19.21 -35.73 5.26
N SER A 160 -20.15 -34.80 5.28
CA SER A 160 -21.27 -34.77 4.33
C SER A 160 -20.95 -33.96 3.07
N ILE A 161 -19.95 -33.08 3.13
CA ILE A 161 -19.68 -32.08 2.09
C ILE A 161 -18.46 -32.48 1.27
N ALA A 162 -17.42 -32.98 1.94
CA ALA A 162 -16.12 -33.22 1.34
C ALA A 162 -15.57 -34.59 1.74
N THR A 163 -14.82 -35.20 0.83
CA THR A 163 -14.13 -36.47 1.09
C THR A 163 -13.03 -36.32 2.16
N ARG A 164 -12.46 -35.12 2.29
CA ARG A 164 -11.39 -34.77 3.24
C ARG A 164 -11.78 -33.54 4.05
N ASN A 165 -11.25 -33.44 5.27
CA ASN A 165 -11.44 -32.23 6.06
C ASN A 165 -10.49 -31.12 5.59
N TYR A 166 -11.01 -30.21 4.77
CA TYR A 166 -10.28 -29.02 4.30
C TYR A 166 -10.40 -27.82 5.26
N PHE A 167 -11.33 -27.86 6.22
CA PHE A 167 -11.66 -26.73 7.06
C PHE A 167 -10.77 -26.70 8.30
N ASP A 168 -10.05 -25.59 8.45
CA ASP A 168 -9.11 -25.35 9.53
C ASP A 168 -9.62 -24.24 10.45
N HIS A 169 -9.24 -24.27 11.74
CA HIS A 169 -9.65 -23.22 12.68
C HIS A 169 -9.06 -21.85 12.33
N ALA A 170 -7.94 -21.80 11.61
CA ALA A 170 -7.37 -20.56 11.10
C ALA A 170 -8.10 -20.03 9.86
N GLY A 171 -8.96 -20.84 9.22
CA GLY A 171 -9.75 -20.45 8.05
C GLY A 171 -8.91 -20.16 6.81
N VAL A 172 -7.69 -20.68 6.71
CA VAL A 172 -6.80 -20.45 5.57
C VAL A 172 -7.44 -20.98 4.30
N PHE A 173 -8.04 -22.18 4.33
CA PHE A 173 -8.68 -22.76 3.15
C PHE A 173 -9.81 -21.87 2.62
N VAL A 174 -10.75 -21.51 3.50
CA VAL A 174 -11.89 -20.68 3.13
C VAL A 174 -11.40 -19.29 2.71
N SER A 175 -10.39 -18.70 3.35
CA SER A 175 -9.87 -17.41 2.94
C SER A 175 -9.34 -17.42 1.49
N VAL A 176 -8.67 -18.48 1.06
CA VAL A 176 -8.09 -18.55 -0.28
C VAL A 176 -9.14 -18.91 -1.32
N VAL A 177 -9.98 -19.90 -1.04
CA VAL A 177 -10.94 -20.45 -2.01
C VAL A 177 -12.23 -19.62 -2.10
N TRP A 178 -12.69 -19.08 -0.96
CA TRP A 178 -13.90 -18.25 -0.88
C TRP A 178 -13.54 -16.77 -0.98
N SER A 179 -12.73 -16.26 -0.05
CA SER A 179 -12.47 -14.81 0.02
C SER A 179 -11.56 -14.31 -1.11
N GLY A 180 -10.57 -15.10 -1.56
CA GLY A 180 -9.64 -14.71 -2.62
C GLY A 180 -10.32 -14.27 -3.91
N PRO A 181 -11.09 -15.15 -4.58
CA PRO A 181 -11.83 -14.80 -5.79
C PRO A 181 -12.87 -13.70 -5.55
N LEU A 182 -13.59 -13.71 -4.41
CA LEU A 182 -14.56 -12.67 -4.06
C LEU A 182 -13.91 -11.28 -3.95
N ILE A 183 -12.73 -11.18 -3.34
CA ILE A 183 -11.97 -9.93 -3.22
C ILE A 183 -11.49 -9.46 -4.60
N PHE A 184 -11.05 -10.37 -5.45
CA PHE A 184 -10.67 -10.01 -6.82
C PHE A 184 -11.88 -9.48 -7.61
N ILE A 185 -13.03 -10.15 -7.52
CA ILE A 185 -14.27 -9.71 -8.18
C ILE A 185 -14.72 -8.35 -7.62
N SER A 186 -14.68 -8.15 -6.30
CA SER A 186 -15.04 -6.88 -5.68
C SER A 186 -14.11 -5.75 -6.10
N MET A 187 -12.81 -6.01 -6.26
CA MET A 187 -11.86 -5.04 -6.82
C MET A 187 -12.27 -4.56 -8.21
N VAL A 188 -12.64 -5.49 -9.11
CA VAL A 188 -13.12 -5.16 -10.47
C VAL A 188 -14.40 -4.32 -10.42
N ILE A 189 -15.32 -4.66 -9.52
CA ILE A 189 -16.57 -3.89 -9.32
C ILE A 189 -16.26 -2.49 -8.81
N VAL A 190 -15.37 -2.34 -7.82
CA VAL A 190 -14.97 -1.06 -7.23
C VAL A 190 -14.32 -0.16 -8.28
N VAL A 191 -13.37 -0.66 -9.07
CA VAL A 191 -12.75 0.14 -10.15
C VAL A 191 -13.79 0.61 -11.15
N SER A 192 -14.69 -0.27 -11.58
CA SER A 192 -15.77 0.06 -12.52
C SER A 192 -16.72 1.12 -11.93
N SER A 193 -17.10 0.93 -10.67
CA SER A 193 -18.01 1.82 -9.93
C SER A 193 -17.37 3.18 -9.68
N LEU A 194 -16.07 3.23 -9.38
CA LEU A 194 -15.32 4.45 -9.19
C LEU A 194 -15.29 5.28 -10.46
N ILE A 195 -15.01 4.67 -11.61
CA ILE A 195 -15.05 5.37 -12.91
C ILE A 195 -16.46 5.92 -13.19
N ALA A 196 -17.49 5.13 -12.93
CA ALA A 196 -18.88 5.56 -13.10
C ALA A 196 -19.22 6.74 -12.16
N LEU A 197 -18.84 6.64 -10.89
CA LEU A 197 -19.05 7.67 -9.88
C LEU A 197 -18.32 8.96 -10.24
N CYS A 198 -17.07 8.89 -10.68
CA CYS A 198 -16.32 10.06 -11.15
C CYS A 198 -17.03 10.74 -12.32
N ARG A 199 -17.53 9.99 -13.31
CA ARG A 199 -18.29 10.55 -14.44
C ARG A 199 -19.60 11.19 -13.99
N LEU A 200 -20.32 10.56 -13.05
CA LEU A 200 -21.55 11.10 -12.48
C LEU A 200 -21.28 12.38 -11.69
N MET A 201 -20.25 12.38 -10.83
CA MET A 201 -19.83 13.55 -10.06
C MET A 201 -19.46 14.72 -10.96
N VAL A 202 -18.70 14.49 -12.05
CA VAL A 202 -18.38 15.55 -13.02
C VAL A 202 -19.64 16.07 -13.72
N LYS A 203 -20.56 15.20 -14.11
CA LYS A 203 -21.84 15.61 -14.72
C LYS A 203 -22.69 16.41 -13.74
N TRP A 204 -22.78 15.98 -12.48
CA TRP A 204 -23.51 16.67 -11.41
C TRP A 204 -22.91 18.04 -11.13
N LYS A 205 -21.58 18.13 -10.99
CA LYS A 205 -20.88 19.41 -10.82
C LYS A 205 -21.08 20.34 -12.01
N ARG A 206 -21.07 19.84 -13.26
CA ARG A 206 -21.38 20.63 -14.45
C ARG A 206 -22.85 21.07 -14.50
N ALA A 207 -23.79 20.26 -14.03
CA ALA A 207 -25.20 20.61 -13.95
C ALA A 207 -25.47 21.69 -12.89
N GLU A 208 -24.86 21.53 -11.71
CA GLU A 208 -24.89 22.50 -10.62
C GLU A 208 -24.36 23.87 -11.09
N LEU A 209 -23.21 23.90 -11.77
CA LEU A 209 -22.65 25.15 -12.32
C LEU A 209 -23.56 25.80 -13.36
N ARG A 210 -24.25 25.01 -14.20
CA ARG A 210 -25.22 25.55 -15.17
C ARG A 210 -26.45 26.15 -14.49
N HIS A 211 -26.97 25.50 -13.45
CA HIS A 211 -28.09 26.03 -12.68
C HIS A 211 -27.73 27.35 -11.98
N ARG A 212 -26.54 27.43 -11.38
CA ARG A 212 -26.00 28.67 -10.79
C ARG A 212 -25.82 29.78 -11.83
N ALA A 213 -25.32 29.45 -13.02
CA ALA A 213 -25.19 30.43 -14.10
C ALA A 213 -26.53 30.94 -14.63
N GLN A 214 -27.56 30.10 -14.65
CA GLN A 214 -28.93 30.51 -15.01
C GLN A 214 -29.55 31.42 -13.94
N LEU A 215 -29.39 31.09 -12.65
CA LEU A 215 -29.83 31.96 -11.56
C LEU A 215 -29.13 33.32 -11.58
N ALA A 216 -27.81 33.34 -11.80
CA ALA A 216 -27.05 34.59 -11.91
C ALA A 216 -27.51 35.46 -13.10
N ARG A 217 -27.89 34.84 -14.23
CA ARG A 217 -28.46 35.55 -15.39
C ARG A 217 -29.90 36.03 -15.19
N ALA A 218 -30.66 35.42 -14.29
CA ALA A 218 -32.04 35.83 -14.01
C ALA A 218 -32.11 37.02 -13.02
N ILE A 219 -31.03 37.29 -12.29
CA ILE A 219 -30.92 38.39 -11.32
C ILE A 219 -30.36 39.68 -11.98
N MET A 220 -29.69 39.54 -13.13
CA MET A 220 -29.08 40.64 -13.89
C MET A 220 -30.02 41.09 -15.01
#